data_AF-A0A924L597-F1
#
_entry.id   AF-A0A924L597-F1
#
_cell.length_a   1.000
_cell.length_b   1.000
_cell.length_c   1.000
_cell.angle_alpha   90.00
_cell.angle_beta   90.00
_cell.angle_gamma   90.00
#
_symmetry.space_group_name_H-M   'P 1'
#
loop_
_entity.id
_entity.type
_entity.pdbx_description
1 polymer ?
#
loop_
_entity_poly.entity_id
_entity_poly.type
_entity_poly.pdbx_seq_one_letter_code
_entity_poly.pdbx_strand_id
1 'polypeptide(L)'
;MFKILRLFYILFPLAVIPLMVSMSGNGFYLFGIVCYYLGVILVAIKQKIIFMIPLFFCGWFWYTYGFGVHDYVFFLFMSMFAGAALYQLAQNAKHFTTSVLPENKEAREYELKIEEMNAKLKQYKQIHPTTVITPEIIDSIRNDVFFR
;
A
#
# COMPACT_ATOMS: atom_id res chain seq x y z
N MET A 1 -6.06 -9.11 15.77
CA MET A 1 -6.74 -8.62 14.54
C MET A 1 -5.88 -8.73 13.28
N PHE A 2 -4.63 -8.23 13.28
CA PHE A 2 -3.75 -8.24 12.09
C PHE A 2 -3.41 -9.61 11.48
N LYS A 3 -3.19 -10.63 12.30
CA LYS A 3 -2.87 -11.97 11.81
C LYS A 3 -4.04 -12.58 11.01
N ILE A 4 -5.27 -12.26 11.41
CA ILE A 4 -6.51 -12.73 10.76
C ILE A 4 -6.67 -12.06 9.39
N LEU A 5 -6.53 -10.73 9.32
CA LEU A 5 -6.57 -9.98 8.05
C LEU A 5 -5.49 -10.45 7.06
N ARG A 6 -4.28 -10.76 7.56
CA ARG A 6 -3.21 -11.35 6.74
C ARG A 6 -3.59 -12.72 6.20
N LEU A 7 -4.14 -13.58 7.05
CA LEU A 7 -4.61 -14.90 6.66
C LEU A 7 -5.72 -14.81 5.60
N PHE A 8 -6.66 -13.89 5.77
CA PHE A 8 -7.77 -13.67 4.85
C PHE A 8 -7.29 -13.27 3.45
N TYR A 9 -6.41 -12.27 3.31
CA TYR A 9 -5.98 -11.85 1.96
C TYR A 9 -5.10 -12.90 1.25
N ILE A 10 -4.43 -13.80 1.99
CA ILE A 10 -3.65 -14.92 1.43
C ILE A 10 -4.57 -16.06 1.00
N LEU A 11 -5.57 -16.41 1.83
CA LEU A 11 -6.49 -17.51 1.55
C LEU A 11 -7.59 -17.14 0.55
N PHE A 12 -7.94 -15.86 0.44
CA PHE A 12 -8.96 -15.36 -0.47
C PHE A 12 -8.79 -15.84 -1.93
N PRO A 13 -7.64 -15.63 -2.61
CA PRO A 13 -7.46 -16.11 -3.98
C PRO A 13 -7.47 -17.64 -4.06
N LEU A 14 -7.03 -18.34 -3.02
CA LEU A 14 -6.97 -19.80 -2.97
C LEU A 14 -8.35 -20.45 -2.77
N ALA A 15 -9.34 -19.71 -2.28
CA ALA A 15 -10.72 -20.19 -2.14
C ALA A 15 -11.60 -19.74 -3.32
N VAL A 16 -11.53 -18.45 -3.68
CA VAL A 16 -12.44 -17.83 -4.66
C VAL A 16 -12.11 -18.25 -6.09
N ILE A 17 -10.82 -18.36 -6.43
CA ILE A 17 -10.42 -18.63 -7.82
C ILE A 17 -10.67 -20.09 -8.21
N PRO A 18 -10.38 -21.11 -7.37
CA PRO A 18 -10.78 -22.48 -7.67
C PRO A 18 -12.30 -22.67 -7.81
N LEU A 19 -13.11 -21.93 -7.05
CA LEU A 19 -14.57 -21.92 -7.20
C LEU A 19 -14.98 -21.34 -8.57
N MET A 20 -14.35 -20.25 -9.02
CA MET A 20 -14.59 -19.69 -10.36
C MET A 20 -14.19 -20.66 -11.48
N VAL A 21 -13.10 -21.41 -11.28
CA VAL A 21 -12.64 -22.44 -12.24
C VAL A 21 -13.64 -23.59 -12.33
N SER A 22 -14.17 -24.07 -11.20
CA SER A 22 -15.15 -25.16 -11.21
C SER A 22 -16.47 -24.76 -11.87
N MET A 23 -16.88 -23.49 -11.75
CA MET A 23 -18.08 -22.96 -12.40
C MET A 23 -17.90 -22.69 -13.90
N SER A 24 -16.73 -22.21 -14.32
CA SER A 24 -16.45 -21.86 -15.73
C SER A 24 -15.95 -23.05 -16.55
N GLY A 25 -15.48 -24.12 -15.90
CA GLY A 25 -14.85 -25.27 -16.56
C GLY A 25 -13.51 -24.94 -17.24
N ASN A 26 -12.96 -23.74 -17.04
CA ASN A 26 -11.80 -23.25 -17.75
C ASN A 26 -10.60 -23.09 -16.80
N GLY A 27 -9.56 -23.90 -17.01
CA GLY A 27 -8.33 -23.89 -16.20
C GLY A 27 -7.53 -22.58 -16.29
N PHE A 28 -7.73 -21.75 -17.33
CA PHE A 28 -7.02 -20.47 -17.45
C PHE A 28 -7.31 -19.51 -16.30
N TYR A 29 -8.46 -19.64 -15.63
CA TYR A 29 -8.80 -18.83 -14.47
C TYR A 29 -7.84 -19.06 -13.28
N LEU A 30 -7.13 -20.20 -13.22
CA LEU A 30 -6.11 -20.44 -12.19
C LEU A 30 -4.96 -19.43 -12.24
N PHE A 31 -4.65 -18.87 -13.41
CA PHE A 31 -3.67 -17.77 -13.52
C PHE A 31 -4.09 -16.52 -12.74
N GLY A 32 -5.37 -16.39 -12.39
CA GLY A 32 -5.86 -15.35 -11.48
C GLY A 32 -5.16 -15.38 -10.13
N ILE A 33 -4.77 -16.56 -9.62
CA ILE A 33 -4.04 -16.67 -8.35
C ILE A 33 -2.69 -15.97 -8.48
N VAL A 34 -1.97 -16.24 -9.56
CA VAL A 34 -0.68 -15.61 -9.85
C VAL A 34 -0.85 -14.10 -10.04
N CYS A 35 -1.83 -13.69 -10.85
CA CYS A 35 -2.13 -12.26 -11.07
C CYS A 35 -2.50 -11.53 -9.78
N TYR A 36 -3.26 -12.16 -8.89
CA TYR A 36 -3.59 -11.60 -7.59
C TYR A 36 -2.34 -11.32 -6.76
N TYR A 37 -1.44 -12.30 -6.62
CA TYR A 37 -0.19 -12.12 -5.87
C TYR A 37 0.77 -11.15 -6.55
N LEU A 38 0.81 -11.09 -7.88
CA LEU A 38 1.52 -10.04 -8.60
C LEU A 38 0.98 -8.67 -8.21
N GLY A 39 -0.34 -8.47 -8.17
CA GLY A 39 -0.96 -7.23 -7.71
C GLY A 39 -0.52 -6.83 -6.29
N VAL A 40 -0.48 -7.80 -5.36
CA VAL A 40 0.03 -7.59 -4.00
C VAL A 40 1.50 -7.16 -4.00
N ILE A 41 2.36 -7.89 -4.72
CA ILE A 41 3.81 -7.62 -4.80
C ILE A 41 4.08 -6.24 -5.39
N LEU A 42 3.37 -5.87 -6.46
CA LEU A 42 3.55 -4.59 -7.13
C LEU A 42 3.24 -3.40 -6.19
N VAL A 43 2.19 -3.51 -5.38
CA VAL A 43 1.89 -2.48 -4.36
C VAL A 43 2.93 -2.50 -3.24
N ALA A 44 3.38 -3.69 -2.81
CA ALA A 44 4.39 -3.82 -1.76
C ALA A 44 5.73 -3.16 -2.13
N ILE A 45 6.17 -3.28 -3.38
CA ILE A 45 7.43 -2.69 -3.89
C ILE A 45 7.27 -1.17 -4.16
N LYS A 46 6.04 -0.61 -4.06
CA LYS A 46 5.71 0.80 -4.36
C LYS A 46 6.11 1.25 -5.78
N GLN A 47 6.43 0.33 -6.69
CA GLN A 47 6.82 0.64 -8.05
C GLN A 47 5.59 0.72 -8.96
N LYS A 48 4.97 1.90 -8.97
CA LYS A 48 3.76 2.21 -9.75
C LYS A 48 3.96 2.07 -11.26
N ILE A 49 5.19 2.16 -11.76
CA ILE A 49 5.50 2.06 -13.19
C ILE A 49 5.18 0.66 -13.74
N ILE A 50 5.43 -0.38 -12.94
CA ILE A 50 5.19 -1.77 -13.39
C ILE A 50 3.68 -2.04 -13.55
N PHE A 51 2.81 -1.32 -12.82
CA PHE A 51 1.35 -1.40 -13.00
C PHE A 51 0.87 -0.87 -14.35
N MET A 52 1.64 -0.01 -15.03
CA MET A 52 1.26 0.48 -16.34
C MET A 52 1.30 -0.63 -17.40
N ILE A 53 2.20 -1.61 -17.26
CA ILE A 53 2.37 -2.67 -18.27
C ILE A 53 1.09 -3.53 -18.41
N PRO A 54 0.49 -4.07 -17.32
CA PRO A 54 -0.80 -4.76 -17.41
C PRO A 54 -1.94 -3.86 -17.91
N LEU A 55 -1.95 -2.58 -17.53
CA LEU A 55 -2.98 -1.63 -17.98
C LEU A 55 -2.91 -1.38 -19.49
N PHE A 56 -1.70 -1.17 -20.03
CA PHE A 56 -1.48 -1.02 -21.47
C PHE A 56 -1.84 -2.31 -22.22
N PHE A 57 -1.47 -3.47 -21.69
CA PHE A 57 -1.83 -4.76 -22.29
C PHE A 57 -3.35 -4.96 -22.34
N CYS A 58 -4.06 -4.71 -21.24
CA CYS A 58 -5.52 -4.85 -21.20
C CYS A 58 -6.21 -3.86 -22.12
N GLY A 59 -5.75 -2.60 -22.14
CA GLY A 59 -6.28 -1.57 -23.04
C GLY A 59 -6.08 -1.92 -24.51
N TRP A 60 -4.88 -2.38 -24.89
CA TRP A 60 -4.60 -2.88 -26.24
C TRP A 60 -5.47 -4.08 -26.61
N PHE A 61 -5.58 -5.05 -25.70
CA PHE A 61 -6.37 -6.26 -25.93
C PHE A 61 -7.84 -5.93 -26.15
N TRP A 62 -8.45 -5.11 -25.29
CA TRP A 62 -9.85 -4.71 -25.44
C TRP A 62 -10.10 -3.84 -26.66
N TYR A 63 -9.14 -3.01 -27.07
CA TYR A 63 -9.22 -2.27 -28.33
C TYR A 63 -9.19 -3.20 -29.55
N THR A 64 -8.38 -4.26 -29.51
CA THR A 64 -8.15 -5.15 -30.65
C THR A 64 -9.21 -6.25 -30.78
N TYR A 65 -9.61 -6.85 -29.66
CA TYR A 65 -10.46 -8.05 -29.62
C TYR A 65 -11.87 -7.77 -29.07
N GLY A 66 -12.15 -6.53 -28.67
CA GLY A 66 -13.38 -6.14 -28.01
C GLY A 66 -13.32 -6.30 -26.49
N PHE A 67 -14.18 -5.57 -25.80
CA PHE A 67 -14.31 -5.65 -24.35
C PHE A 67 -15.39 -6.69 -23.96
N GLY A 68 -15.00 -7.73 -23.23
CA GLY A 68 -15.91 -8.67 -22.59
C GLY A 68 -15.67 -8.79 -21.09
N VAL A 69 -16.76 -8.67 -20.31
CA VAL A 69 -16.73 -8.85 -18.84
C VAL A 69 -16.48 -10.32 -18.45
N HIS A 70 -16.81 -11.23 -19.35
CA HIS A 70 -16.59 -12.68 -19.19
C HIS A 70 -15.25 -13.14 -19.76
N ASP A 71 -14.43 -12.23 -20.28
CA ASP A 71 -13.13 -12.59 -20.85
C ASP A 71 -12.10 -12.87 -19.75
N TYR A 72 -11.20 -13.81 -20.05
CA TYR A 72 -10.10 -14.16 -19.15
C TYR A 72 -9.20 -12.95 -18.86
N VAL A 73 -8.99 -12.05 -19.83
CA VAL A 73 -8.19 -10.83 -19.62
C VAL A 73 -8.83 -9.91 -18.59
N PHE A 74 -10.16 -9.73 -18.64
CA PHE A 74 -10.90 -8.96 -17.65
C PHE A 74 -10.79 -9.61 -16.26
N PHE A 75 -10.96 -10.93 -16.18
CA PHE A 75 -10.82 -11.66 -14.93
C PHE A 75 -9.41 -11.54 -14.33
N LEU A 76 -8.36 -11.69 -15.14
CA LEU A 76 -6.96 -11.60 -14.68
C LEU A 76 -6.63 -10.19 -14.20
N PHE A 77 -7.11 -9.16 -14.91
CA PHE A 77 -6.98 -7.78 -14.51
C PHE A 77 -7.68 -7.50 -13.18
N MET A 78 -8.94 -7.94 -13.03
CA MET A 78 -9.69 -7.78 -11.79
C MET A 78 -9.07 -8.54 -10.62
N SER A 79 -8.50 -9.73 -10.86
CA SER A 79 -7.77 -10.50 -9.85
C SER A 79 -6.53 -9.74 -9.35
N MET A 80 -5.75 -9.17 -10.27
CA MET A 80 -4.59 -8.33 -9.93
C MET A 80 -5.01 -7.06 -9.17
N PHE A 81 -6.07 -6.39 -9.62
CA PHE A 81 -6.60 -5.21 -8.96
C PHE A 81 -7.12 -5.53 -7.54
N ALA A 82 -7.83 -6.63 -7.37
CA ALA A 82 -8.31 -7.08 -6.05
C ALA A 82 -7.17 -7.33 -5.07
N GLY A 83 -6.08 -7.98 -5.52
CA GLY A 83 -4.88 -8.18 -4.70
C GLY A 83 -4.24 -6.85 -4.28
N ALA A 84 -4.10 -5.92 -5.23
CA ALA A 84 -3.58 -4.57 -4.96
C ALA A 84 -4.45 -3.80 -3.95
N ALA A 85 -5.77 -3.80 -4.15
CA ALA A 85 -6.73 -3.10 -3.31
C ALA A 85 -6.78 -3.67 -1.89
N LEU A 86 -6.84 -5.00 -1.73
CA LEU A 86 -6.87 -5.65 -0.42
C LEU A 86 -5.58 -5.41 0.36
N TYR A 87 -4.44 -5.43 -0.31
CA TYR A 87 -3.17 -5.11 0.33
C TYR A 87 -3.14 -3.64 0.82
N GLN A 88 -3.59 -2.71 -0.02
CA GLN A 88 -3.66 -1.29 0.35
C GLN A 88 -4.63 -1.06 1.52
N LEU A 89 -5.80 -1.70 1.51
CA LEU A 89 -6.75 -1.65 2.63
C LEU A 89 -6.16 -2.22 3.90
N ALA A 90 -5.43 -3.34 3.84
CA ALA A 90 -4.76 -3.92 4.99
C ALA A 90 -3.69 -2.98 5.59
N GLN A 91 -2.94 -2.27 4.74
CA GLN A 91 -1.97 -1.25 5.17
C GLN A 91 -2.67 -0.04 5.82
N ASN A 92 -3.75 0.46 5.22
CA ASN A 92 -4.52 1.58 5.75
C ASN A 92 -5.19 1.23 7.09
N ALA A 93 -5.77 0.03 7.20
CA ALA A 93 -6.35 -0.49 8.44
C ALA A 93 -5.29 -0.66 9.53
N LYS A 94 -4.05 -1.03 9.14
CA LYS A 94 -2.92 -1.04 10.06
C LYS A 94 -2.62 0.32 10.61
N HIS A 95 -2.47 1.31 9.74
CA HIS A 95 -2.25 2.68 10.15
C HIS A 95 -3.35 3.13 11.12
N PHE A 96 -4.63 2.97 10.75
CA PHE A 96 -5.77 3.41 11.56
C PHE A 96 -5.82 2.75 12.94
N THR A 97 -5.72 1.43 13.03
CA THR A 97 -5.75 0.73 14.32
C THR A 97 -4.53 1.06 15.20
N THR A 98 -3.37 1.30 14.60
CA THR A 98 -2.18 1.76 15.32
C THR A 98 -2.36 3.20 15.84
N SER A 99 -3.05 4.06 15.08
CA SER A 99 -3.33 5.46 15.45
C SER A 99 -4.45 5.64 16.49
N VAL A 100 -5.35 4.65 16.64
CA VAL A 100 -6.57 4.75 17.46
C VAL A 100 -6.45 3.99 18.79
N LEU A 101 -5.57 3.00 18.92
CA LEU A 101 -5.39 2.25 20.16
C LEU A 101 -4.61 3.08 21.22
N PRO A 102 -5.13 3.21 22.46
CA PRO A 102 -4.58 4.11 23.47
C PRO A 102 -3.20 3.73 24.01
N GLU A 103 -2.77 2.47 23.87
CA GLU A 103 -1.41 2.00 24.24
C GLU A 103 -0.30 2.66 23.40
N ASN A 104 -0.64 3.30 22.28
CA ASN A 104 0.31 4.03 21.43
C ASN A 104 0.15 5.56 21.51
N LYS A 105 -0.61 6.11 22.47
CA LYS A 105 -0.72 7.56 22.63
C LYS A 105 0.64 8.22 22.87
N GLU A 106 1.48 7.64 23.71
CA GLU A 106 2.84 8.13 23.95
C GLU A 106 3.73 7.99 22.71
N ALA A 107 3.64 6.87 21.98
CA ALA A 107 4.37 6.68 20.73
C ALA A 107 3.93 7.66 19.64
N ARG A 108 2.63 7.98 19.58
CA ARG A 108 2.06 8.96 18.65
C ARG A 108 2.44 10.39 19.02
N GLU A 109 2.38 10.75 20.31
CA GLU A 109 2.86 12.04 20.78
C GLU A 109 4.36 12.20 20.50
N TYR A 110 5.14 11.13 20.67
CA TYR A 110 6.55 11.09 20.32
C TYR A 110 6.79 11.24 18.82
N GLU A 111 6.06 10.51 17.96
CA GLU A 111 6.15 10.63 16.50
C GLU A 111 5.72 12.03 16.00
N LEU A 112 4.63 12.59 16.53
CA LEU A 112 4.16 13.94 16.22
C LEU A 112 5.19 14.99 16.65
N LYS A 113 5.81 14.84 17.83
CA LYS A 113 6.90 15.69 18.30
C LYS A 113 8.15 15.56 17.41
N ILE A 114 8.48 14.36 16.90
CA ILE A 114 9.56 14.18 15.93
C ILE A 114 9.23 14.87 14.59
N GLU A 115 7.99 14.76 14.12
CA GLU A 115 7.56 15.39 12.87
C GLU A 115 7.59 16.93 12.97
N GLU A 116 7.13 17.48 14.10
CA GLU A 116 7.21 18.92 14.41
C GLU A 116 8.67 19.40 14.50
N MET A 117 9.54 18.62 15.17
CA MET A 117 10.97 18.92 15.27
C MET A 117 11.63 18.97 13.88
N ASN A 118 11.33 17.99 13.01
CA ASN A 118 11.86 17.95 11.65
C ASN A 118 11.34 19.11 10.79
N ALA A 119 10.08 19.50 10.96
CA ALA A 119 9.50 20.65 10.27
C ALA A 119 10.20 21.96 10.69
N LYS A 120 10.44 22.16 12.00
CA LYS A 120 11.19 23.32 12.52
C LYS A 120 12.64 23.34 12.08
N LEU A 121 13.32 22.19 12.05
CA LEU A 121 14.70 22.09 11.51
C LEU A 121 14.76 22.46 10.03
N LYS A 122 13.78 22.03 9.24
CA LYS A 122 13.68 22.39 7.82
C LYS A 122 13.42 23.88 7.64
N GLN A 123 12.54 24.46 8.44
CA GLN A 123 12.26 25.90 8.45
C GLN A 123 13.50 26.70 8.87
N TYR A 124 14.21 26.27 9.92
CA TYR A 124 15.46 26.89 10.37
C TYR A 124 16.52 26.88 9.27
N LYS A 125 16.67 25.76 8.55
CA LYS A 125 17.60 25.65 7.41
C LYS A 125 17.20 26.53 6.22
N GLN A 126 15.91 26.79 6.03
CA GLN A 126 15.42 27.70 4.99
C GLN A 126 15.68 29.17 5.35
N ILE A 127 15.55 29.53 6.62
CA ILE A 127 15.81 30.88 7.13
C ILE A 127 17.32 31.15 7.26
N HIS A 128 18.11 30.11 7.55
CA HIS A 128 19.55 30.18 7.77
C HIS A 128 20.32 29.21 6.85
N PRO A 129 20.37 29.48 5.54
CA PRO A 129 20.92 28.54 4.55
C PRO A 129 22.45 28.33 4.65
N THR A 130 23.18 29.28 5.22
CA THR A 130 24.65 29.22 5.37
C THR A 130 25.12 28.67 6.71
N THR A 131 24.21 28.44 7.66
CA THR A 131 24.56 28.00 9.02
C THR A 131 24.56 26.48 9.08
N VAL A 132 25.67 25.89 9.55
CA VAL A 132 25.76 24.45 9.78
C VAL A 132 24.90 24.11 10.98
N ILE A 133 24.01 23.12 10.84
CA ILE A 133 23.18 22.65 11.94
C ILE A 133 24.09 21.98 12.97
N THR A 134 24.33 22.65 14.10
CA THR A 134 25.11 22.13 15.23
C THR A 134 24.22 21.31 16.16
N PRO A 135 24.80 20.40 16.99
CA PRO A 135 24.05 19.66 18.00
C PRO A 135 23.27 20.56 18.97
N GLU A 136 23.78 21.75 19.28
CA GLU A 136 23.14 22.73 20.17
C GLU A 136 21.84 23.29 19.59
N ILE A 137 21.80 23.51 18.27
CA ILE A 137 20.58 23.97 17.56
C ILE A 137 19.54 22.86 17.54
N ILE A 138 19.97 21.60 17.35
CA ILE A 138 19.08 20.43 17.40
C ILE A 138 18.51 20.27 18.81
N ASP A 139 19.34 20.36 19.85
CA ASP A 139 18.90 20.23 21.25
C ASP A 139 17.99 21.38 21.69
N SER A 140 18.23 22.61 21.22
CA SER A 140 17.33 23.75 21.45
C SER A 140 15.95 23.50 20.83
N ILE A 141 15.89 23.11 19.56
CA ILE A 141 14.61 22.83 18.86
C ILE A 141 13.91 21.61 19.48
N ARG A 142 14.67 20.58 19.86
CA ARG A 142 14.15 19.41 20.57
C ARG A 142 13.55 19.82 21.91
N ASN A 143 14.23 20.64 22.70
CA ASN A 143 13.72 21.06 24.00
C ASN A 143 12.41 21.86 23.88
N ASP A 144 12.32 22.74 22.88
CA ASP A 144 11.13 23.52 22.58
C ASP A 144 9.91 22.67 22.17
N VAL A 145 10.14 21.50 21.55
CA VAL A 145 9.08 20.63 21.05
C VAL A 145 8.71 19.54 22.06
N PHE A 146 9.68 19.03 22.81
CA PHE A 146 9.46 17.90 23.72
C PHE A 146 9.04 18.31 25.13
N PHE A 147 9.42 19.51 25.61
CA PHE A 147 9.19 19.98 26.99
C PHE A 147 8.27 21.22 27.10
N ARG A 148 7.58 21.59 26.02
CA ARG A 148 6.37 22.42 26.08
C ARG A 148 5.17 21.60 26.54
#